data_AF-A0A536DTD9-F1
#
_entry.id   AF-A0A536DTD9-F1
#
_cell.length_a   1.000
_cell.length_b   1.000
_cell.length_c   1.000
_cell.angle_alpha   90.00
_cell.angle_beta   90.00
_cell.angle_gamma   90.00
#
_symmetry.space_group_name_H-M   'P 1'
#
loop_
_entity.id
_entity.type
_entity.pdbx_description
1 polymer ?
#
loop_
_entity_poly.entity_id
_entity_poly.type
_entity_poly.pdbx_seq_one_letter_code
_entity_poly.pdbx_strand_id
1 'polypeptide(L)'
;MVAAQPRSEGMAARVLVAVAVVAIAATAAAYVLIIRSQGEHGTPDVLTVPFVASYQLLMALLLLASLVVPAAARPAFRGGASAGLLVLGWLAAMSIGIPLLLGAGLAIGSTVLAIDARPGRRVVISTAVAAVLAVALLAAGFEFSWNHLV
;
A
#
# COMPACT_ATOMS: atom_id res chain seq x y z
N MET A 1 36.90 14.22 -12.29
CA MET A 1 35.89 13.32 -11.69
C MET A 1 34.58 14.07 -11.65
N VAL A 2 33.64 13.76 -12.55
CA VAL A 2 32.31 14.39 -12.56
C VAL A 2 31.51 13.76 -11.43
N ALA A 3 31.22 14.54 -10.39
CA ALA A 3 30.32 14.11 -9.32
C ALA A 3 28.95 13.85 -9.96
N ALA A 4 28.52 12.60 -9.97
CA ALA A 4 27.18 12.22 -10.42
C ALA A 4 26.16 12.96 -9.54
N GLN A 5 25.54 14.01 -10.10
CA GLN A 5 24.48 14.73 -9.40
C GLN A 5 23.42 13.72 -8.99
N PRO A 6 22.95 13.76 -7.72
CA PRO A 6 21.88 12.90 -7.27
C PRO A 6 20.66 13.21 -8.14
N ARG A 7 20.31 12.31 -9.06
CA ARG A 7 19.14 12.43 -9.92
C ARG A 7 17.95 12.68 -9.00
N SER A 8 17.44 13.92 -9.00
CA SER A 8 16.24 14.27 -8.27
C SER A 8 15.13 13.35 -8.76
N GLU A 9 14.35 12.83 -7.83
CA GLU A 9 13.24 11.96 -8.18
C GLU A 9 12.33 12.66 -9.20
N GLY A 10 12.07 11.98 -10.32
CA GLY A 10 11.29 12.55 -11.41
C GLY A 10 9.86 12.87 -10.96
N MET A 11 9.32 13.98 -11.45
CA MET A 11 7.94 14.44 -11.17
C MET A 11 6.91 13.31 -11.37
N ALA A 12 7.11 12.44 -12.36
CA ALA A 12 6.26 11.28 -12.62
C ALA A 12 6.08 10.36 -11.39
N ALA A 13 7.16 10.03 -10.67
CA ALA A 13 7.08 9.14 -9.51
C ALA A 13 6.29 9.78 -8.35
N ARG A 14 6.42 11.10 -8.17
CA ARG A 14 5.67 11.85 -7.17
C ARG A 14 4.18 11.91 -7.48
N VAL A 15 3.84 12.14 -8.76
CA VAL A 15 2.46 12.13 -9.24
C VAL A 15 1.82 10.75 -9.04
N LEU A 16 2.52 9.67 -9.41
CA LEU A 16 2.04 8.30 -9.20
C LEU A 16 1.73 8.02 -7.72
N VAL A 17 2.63 8.42 -6.82
CA VAL A 17 2.42 8.28 -5.37
C VAL A 17 1.23 9.10 -4.90
N ALA A 18 1.12 10.37 -5.30
CA ALA A 18 0.04 11.24 -4.89
C ALA A 18 -1.33 10.69 -5.35
N VAL A 19 -1.44 10.25 -6.60
CA VAL A 19 -2.65 9.65 -7.16
C VAL A 19 -2.99 8.35 -6.41
N ALA A 20 -2.01 7.50 -6.14
CA ALA A 20 -2.22 6.26 -5.39
C ALA A 20 -2.75 6.55 -3.97
N VAL A 21 -2.13 7.49 -3.25
CA VAL A 21 -2.56 7.89 -1.90
C VAL A 21 -4.01 8.36 -1.90
N VAL A 22 -4.39 9.25 -2.84
CA VAL A 22 -5.76 9.75 -2.95
C VAL A 22 -6.74 8.61 -3.26
N ALA A 23 -6.41 7.74 -4.21
CA ALA A 23 -7.26 6.61 -4.58
C ALA A 23 -7.47 5.64 -3.40
N ILE A 24 -6.42 5.32 -2.64
CA ILE A 24 -6.49 4.42 -1.49
C ILE A 24 -7.32 5.05 -0.36
N ALA A 25 -7.09 6.34 -0.05
CA ALA A 25 -7.85 7.04 0.97
C ALA A 25 -9.34 7.13 0.62
N ALA A 26 -9.67 7.42 -0.64
CA ALA A 26 -11.04 7.42 -1.14
C ALA A 26 -11.67 6.02 -1.04
N THR A 27 -10.92 4.96 -1.37
CA THR A 27 -11.39 3.58 -1.28
C THR A 27 -11.67 3.17 0.17
N ALA A 28 -10.80 3.56 1.12
CA ALA A 28 -11.01 3.30 2.54
C ALA A 28 -12.26 4.00 3.07
N ALA A 29 -12.47 5.27 2.69
CA ALA A 29 -13.68 6.02 3.06
C ALA A 29 -14.94 5.40 2.46
N ALA A 30 -14.90 5.02 1.18
CA ALA A 30 -16.01 4.36 0.49
C ALA A 30 -16.35 3.01 1.13
N TYR A 31 -15.34 2.20 1.47
CA TYR A 31 -15.52 0.91 2.13
C TYR A 31 -16.28 1.05 3.46
N VAL A 32 -15.83 1.97 4.32
CA VAL A 32 -16.49 2.23 5.62
C VAL A 32 -17.91 2.78 5.42
N LEU A 33 -18.12 3.68 4.45
CA LEU A 33 -19.43 4.27 4.18
C LEU A 33 -20.43 3.22 3.68
N ILE A 34 -20.02 2.37 2.73
CA ILE A 34 -20.86 1.29 2.20
C ILE A 34 -21.29 0.36 3.33
N ILE A 35 -20.35 -0.07 4.17
CA ILE A 35 -20.68 -0.96 5.30
C ILE A 35 -21.63 -0.28 6.29
N ARG A 36 -21.38 0.97 6.67
CA ARG A 36 -22.28 1.72 7.55
C ARG A 36 -23.69 1.86 6.97
N SER A 37 -23.81 2.00 5.65
CA SER A 37 -25.11 2.11 4.98
C SER A 37 -25.90 0.81 4.93
N GLN A 38 -25.26 -0.34 5.17
CA GLN A 38 -25.91 -1.67 5.16
C GLN A 38 -26.61 -2.01 6.49
N GLY A 39 -26.43 -1.22 7.54
CA GLY A 39 -27.08 -1.41 8.85
C GLY A 39 -26.71 -2.75 9.53
N GLU A 40 -27.52 -3.20 10.50
CA GLU A 40 -27.29 -4.46 11.24
C GLU A 40 -27.55 -5.74 10.42
N HIS A 41 -28.06 -5.62 9.17
CA HIS A 41 -28.49 -6.77 8.37
C HIS A 41 -27.36 -7.47 7.62
N GLY A 42 -26.23 -6.79 7.41
CA GLY A 42 -24.96 -7.46 7.23
C GLY A 42 -24.29 -7.42 8.59
N THR A 43 -23.91 -8.55 9.16
CA THR A 43 -22.93 -8.55 10.26
C THR A 43 -21.54 -8.66 9.63
N PRO A 44 -20.94 -7.58 9.12
CA PRO A 44 -19.53 -7.63 8.82
C PRO A 44 -18.79 -7.78 10.16
N ASP A 45 -17.80 -8.66 10.17
CA ASP A 45 -17.01 -8.95 11.36
C ASP A 45 -16.53 -7.65 12.03
N VAL A 46 -16.83 -7.51 13.32
CA VAL A 46 -16.61 -6.29 14.11
C VAL A 46 -15.14 -5.82 14.04
N LEU A 47 -14.19 -6.75 13.86
CA LEU A 47 -12.77 -6.44 13.75
C LEU A 47 -12.25 -6.37 12.30
N THR A 48 -12.87 -7.09 11.37
CA THR A 48 -12.42 -7.12 9.97
C THR A 48 -12.56 -5.76 9.30
N VAL A 49 -13.67 -5.06 9.53
CA VAL A 49 -13.91 -3.73 8.95
C VAL A 49 -12.87 -2.69 9.40
N PRO A 50 -12.67 -2.46 10.71
CA PRO A 50 -11.65 -1.51 11.15
C PRO A 50 -10.23 -1.96 10.79
N PHE A 51 -9.96 -3.27 10.73
CA PHE A 51 -8.67 -3.80 10.29
C PHE A 51 -8.39 -3.45 8.82
N VAL A 52 -9.31 -3.75 7.91
CA VAL A 52 -9.13 -3.45 6.47
C VAL A 52 -8.97 -1.94 6.25
N ALA A 53 -9.80 -1.12 6.89
CA ALA A 53 -9.72 0.34 6.77
C ALA A 53 -8.39 0.90 7.31
N SER A 54 -7.96 0.46 8.49
CA SER A 54 -6.69 0.90 9.09
C SER A 54 -5.48 0.41 8.30
N TYR A 55 -5.53 -0.80 7.74
CA TYR A 55 -4.50 -1.33 6.86
C TYR A 55 -4.37 -0.51 5.57
N GLN A 56 -5.48 -0.13 4.93
CA GLN A 56 -5.46 0.76 3.76
C GLN A 56 -4.82 2.12 4.11
N LEU A 57 -5.18 2.70 5.25
CA LEU A 57 -4.59 3.95 5.72
C LEU A 57 -3.09 3.80 5.99
N LEU A 58 -2.65 2.69 6.60
CA LEU A 58 -1.24 2.41 6.81
C LEU A 58 -0.48 2.36 5.47
N MET A 59 -1.00 1.65 4.47
CA MET A 59 -0.36 1.59 3.14
C MET A 59 -0.30 2.98 2.48
N ALA A 60 -1.35 3.79 2.61
CA ALA A 60 -1.36 5.18 2.13
C ALA A 60 -0.31 6.04 2.86
N LEU A 61 -0.15 5.88 4.18
CA LEU A 61 0.87 6.57 4.96
C LEU A 61 2.28 6.14 4.57
N LEU A 62 2.53 4.86 4.29
CA LEU A 62 3.81 4.39 3.77
C LEU A 62 4.15 5.05 2.43
N LEU A 63 3.17 5.14 1.53
CA LEU A 63 3.33 5.85 0.26
C LEU A 63 3.62 7.34 0.46
N LEU A 64 2.89 8.02 1.35
CA LEU A 64 3.11 9.42 1.66
C LEU A 64 4.49 9.65 2.29
N ALA A 65 4.88 8.81 3.25
CA ALA A 65 6.20 8.84 3.88
C ALA A 65 7.32 8.64 2.85
N SER A 66 7.08 7.86 1.78
CA SER A 66 8.04 7.68 0.70
C SER A 66 8.45 8.99 0.01
N LEU A 67 7.67 10.07 0.13
CA LEU A 67 7.99 11.38 -0.45
C LEU A 67 9.03 12.16 0.37
N VAL A 68 9.07 11.94 1.69
CA VAL A 68 9.92 12.68 2.63
C VAL A 68 11.17 11.90 3.06
N VAL A 69 11.14 10.57 3.00
CA VAL A 69 12.30 9.74 3.36
C VAL A 69 13.45 9.84 2.34
N PRO A 70 14.69 9.52 2.76
CA PRO A 70 15.84 9.50 1.86
C PRO A 70 15.61 8.60 0.64
N ALA A 71 16.16 8.98 -0.51
CA ALA A 71 15.97 8.28 -1.78
C ALA A 71 16.26 6.77 -1.71
N ALA A 72 17.22 6.35 -0.88
CA ALA A 72 17.58 4.94 -0.69
C ALA A 72 16.48 4.11 0.00
N ALA A 73 15.61 4.74 0.79
CA ALA A 73 14.54 4.06 1.54
C ALA A 73 13.21 4.04 0.78
N ARG A 74 12.98 4.96 -0.18
CA ARG A 74 11.69 5.10 -0.89
C ARG A 74 11.20 3.81 -1.55
N PRO A 75 12.06 3.01 -2.21
CA PRO A 75 11.64 1.73 -2.78
C PRO A 75 11.05 0.79 -1.74
N ALA A 76 11.61 0.76 -0.53
CA ALA A 76 11.10 -0.10 0.54
C ALA A 76 9.68 0.28 0.96
N PHE A 77 9.45 1.57 1.21
CA PHE A 77 8.12 2.09 1.57
C PHE A 77 7.08 1.85 0.45
N ARG A 78 7.47 2.11 -0.80
CA ARG A 78 6.56 1.95 -1.95
C ARG A 78 6.31 0.49 -2.27
N GLY A 79 7.34 -0.35 -2.27
CA GLY A 79 7.21 -1.78 -2.56
C GLY A 79 6.45 -2.52 -1.46
N GLY A 80 6.65 -2.15 -0.20
CA GLY A 80 5.83 -2.61 0.92
C GLY A 80 4.35 -2.29 0.71
N ALA A 81 4.04 -1.02 0.46
CA ALA A 81 2.67 -0.59 0.18
C ALA A 81 2.07 -1.28 -1.06
N SER A 82 2.86 -1.42 -2.13
CA SER A 82 2.46 -2.09 -3.36
C SER A 82 2.02 -3.52 -3.12
N ALA A 83 2.85 -4.32 -2.44
CA ALA A 83 2.58 -5.72 -2.17
C ALA A 83 1.35 -5.87 -1.28
N GLY A 84 1.27 -5.05 -0.22
CA GLY A 84 0.13 -5.06 0.69
C GLY A 84 -1.20 -4.74 0.02
N LEU A 85 -1.22 -3.73 -0.85
CA LEU A 85 -2.41 -3.33 -1.61
C LEU A 85 -2.78 -4.35 -2.70
N LEU A 86 -1.79 -4.99 -3.33
CA LEU A 86 -2.03 -6.00 -4.36
C LEU A 86 -2.70 -7.23 -3.76
N VAL A 87 -2.18 -7.73 -2.63
CA VAL A 87 -2.77 -8.89 -1.96
C VAL A 87 -4.17 -8.56 -1.43
N LEU A 88 -4.33 -7.42 -0.75
CA LEU A 88 -5.65 -7.00 -0.26
C LEU A 88 -6.63 -6.79 -1.42
N GLY A 89 -6.20 -6.14 -2.50
CA GLY A 89 -7.02 -5.90 -3.69
C GLY A 89 -7.43 -7.19 -4.38
N TRP A 90 -6.55 -8.19 -4.42
CA TRP A 90 -6.86 -9.52 -4.94
C TRP A 90 -7.90 -10.24 -4.06
N LEU A 91 -7.69 -10.26 -2.74
CA LEU A 91 -8.64 -10.86 -1.80
C LEU A 91 -10.01 -10.16 -1.82
N ALA A 92 -10.03 -8.86 -2.07
CA ALA A 92 -11.24 -8.04 -2.15
C ALA A 92 -11.77 -7.84 -3.58
N ALA A 93 -11.29 -8.62 -4.57
CA ALA A 93 -11.54 -8.40 -6.00
C ALA A 93 -13.04 -8.29 -6.36
N MET A 94 -13.92 -8.96 -5.61
CA MET A 94 -15.37 -8.97 -5.85
C MET A 94 -16.13 -7.76 -5.30
N SER A 95 -15.48 -6.82 -4.59
CA SER A 95 -16.14 -5.66 -4.00
C SER A 95 -15.35 -4.35 -4.21
N ILE A 96 -14.27 -4.17 -3.45
CA ILE A 96 -13.44 -2.94 -3.47
C ILE A 96 -12.07 -3.17 -4.10
N GLY A 97 -11.82 -4.38 -4.61
CA GLY A 97 -10.49 -4.80 -5.03
C GLY A 97 -9.98 -4.13 -6.29
N ILE A 98 -10.85 -3.77 -7.25
CA ILE A 98 -10.41 -3.10 -8.49
C ILE A 98 -9.71 -1.76 -8.21
N PRO A 99 -10.31 -0.82 -7.44
CA PRO A 99 -9.60 0.40 -7.04
C PRO A 99 -8.26 0.15 -6.35
N LEU A 100 -8.20 -0.87 -5.48
CA LEU A 100 -6.98 -1.25 -4.77
C LEU A 100 -5.89 -1.79 -5.70
N LEU A 101 -6.25 -2.62 -6.67
CA LEU A 101 -5.34 -3.15 -7.68
C LEU A 101 -4.78 -2.03 -8.57
N LEU A 102 -5.60 -1.04 -8.91
CA LEU A 102 -5.14 0.16 -9.63
C LEU A 102 -4.14 0.96 -8.77
N GLY A 103 -4.46 1.20 -7.50
CA GLY A 103 -3.55 1.84 -6.54
C GLY A 103 -2.24 1.08 -6.37
N ALA A 104 -2.29 -0.25 -6.30
CA ALA A 104 -1.12 -1.12 -6.25
C ALA A 104 -0.27 -0.99 -7.52
N GLY A 105 -0.88 -0.96 -8.71
CA GLY A 105 -0.17 -0.77 -9.98
C GLY A 105 0.60 0.55 -10.03
N LEU A 106 -0.01 1.64 -9.58
CA LEU A 106 0.64 2.95 -9.46
C LEU A 106 1.82 2.91 -8.48
N ALA A 107 1.63 2.26 -7.33
CA ALA A 107 2.67 2.06 -6.32
C ALA A 107 3.85 1.23 -6.87
N ILE A 108 3.57 0.15 -7.62
CA ILE A 108 4.60 -0.66 -8.30
C ILE A 108 5.39 0.20 -9.28
N GLY A 109 4.71 0.94 -10.15
CA GLY A 109 5.37 1.85 -11.10
C GLY A 109 6.27 2.85 -10.40
N SER A 110 5.80 3.46 -9.30
CA SER A 110 6.60 4.39 -8.51
C SER A 110 7.79 3.73 -7.77
N THR A 111 7.68 2.43 -7.45
CA THR A 111 8.75 1.63 -6.85
C THR A 111 9.83 1.32 -7.88
N VAL A 112 9.44 0.88 -9.07
CA VAL A 112 10.35 0.58 -10.19
C VAL A 112 11.15 1.82 -10.56
N LEU A 113 10.49 2.97 -10.73
CA LEU A 113 11.16 4.25 -10.99
C LEU A 113 12.14 4.65 -9.89
N ALA A 114 11.83 4.34 -8.63
CA ALA A 114 12.72 4.64 -7.50
C ALA A 114 13.94 3.71 -7.44
N ILE A 115 13.78 2.43 -7.81
CA ILE A 115 14.89 1.47 -7.93
C ILE A 115 15.80 1.85 -9.10
N ASP A 116 15.23 2.16 -10.26
CA ASP A 116 15.98 2.53 -11.47
C ASP A 116 16.80 3.81 -11.26
N ALA A 117 16.27 4.79 -10.51
CA ALA A 117 17.01 6.00 -10.17
C ALA A 117 18.25 5.74 -9.28
N ARG A 118 18.26 4.66 -8.49
CA ARG A 118 19.38 4.27 -7.61
C ARG A 118 19.45 2.75 -7.42
N PRO A 119 19.96 2.01 -8.43
CA PRO A 119 20.01 0.56 -8.37
C PRO A 119 21.03 0.11 -7.32
N GLY A 120 20.68 -0.90 -6.51
CA GLY A 120 21.59 -1.44 -5.52
C GLY A 120 21.00 -2.64 -4.77
N ARG A 121 21.83 -3.65 -4.50
CA ARG A 121 21.40 -4.91 -3.84
C ARG A 121 20.68 -4.65 -2.51
N ARG A 122 21.19 -3.70 -1.70
CA ARG A 122 20.59 -3.33 -0.42
C ARG A 122 19.19 -2.73 -0.58
N VAL A 123 18.98 -1.93 -1.63
CA VAL A 123 17.67 -1.32 -1.95
C VAL A 123 16.67 -2.41 -2.33
N VAL A 124 17.07 -3.34 -3.21
CA VAL A 124 16.21 -4.46 -3.63
C VAL A 124 15.85 -5.35 -2.44
N ILE A 125 16.83 -5.73 -1.60
CA ILE A 125 16.58 -6.53 -0.40
C ILE A 125 15.63 -5.80 0.55
N SER A 126 15.86 -4.51 0.83
CA SER A 126 14.98 -3.74 1.72
C SER A 126 13.55 -3.65 1.19
N THR A 127 13.40 -3.59 -0.14
CA THR A 127 12.10 -3.59 -0.82
C THR A 127 11.39 -4.93 -0.67
N ALA A 128 12.12 -6.03 -0.91
CA ALA A 128 11.58 -7.38 -0.74
C ALA A 128 11.17 -7.64 0.72
N VAL A 129 12.00 -7.24 1.69
CA VAL A 129 11.70 -7.38 3.12
C VAL A 129 10.45 -6.58 3.49
N ALA A 130 10.36 -5.32 3.05
CA ALA A 130 9.17 -4.50 3.32
C ALA A 130 7.90 -5.09 2.70
N ALA A 131 8.00 -5.65 1.48
CA ALA A 131 6.89 -6.34 0.82
C ALA A 131 6.43 -7.57 1.62
N VAL A 132 7.37 -8.42 2.03
CA VAL A 132 7.08 -9.61 2.85
C VAL A 132 6.44 -9.21 4.19
N LEU A 133 6.96 -8.18 4.86
CA LEU A 133 6.40 -7.69 6.12
C LEU A 133 4.97 -7.16 5.96
N ALA A 134 4.69 -6.42 4.88
CA ALA A 134 3.34 -5.93 4.61
C ALA A 134 2.36 -7.09 4.41
N VAL A 135 2.74 -8.10 3.63
CA VAL A 135 1.92 -9.30 3.40
C VAL A 135 1.74 -10.11 4.69
N ALA A 136 2.79 -10.27 5.49
CA ALA A 136 2.73 -10.98 6.77
C ALA A 136 1.80 -10.27 7.77
N LEU A 137 1.86 -8.95 7.86
CA LEU A 137 0.94 -8.15 8.68
C LEU A 137 -0.51 -8.30 8.23
N LEU A 138 -0.74 -8.35 6.91
CA LEU A 138 -2.08 -8.58 6.37
C LEU A 138 -2.61 -9.96 6.75
N ALA A 139 -1.80 -11.00 6.54
CA ALA A 139 -2.16 -12.37 6.87
C ALA A 139 -2.43 -12.53 8.37
N ALA A 140 -1.55 -12.01 9.22
CA ALA A 140 -1.71 -12.07 10.67
C ALA A 140 -2.96 -11.34 11.16
N GLY A 141 -3.31 -10.19 10.56
CA GLY A 141 -4.52 -9.47 10.95
C GLY A 141 -5.81 -10.17 10.52
N PHE A 142 -5.81 -10.85 9.36
CA PHE A 142 -6.92 -11.72 8.98
C PHE A 142 -7.04 -12.94 9.88
N GLU A 143 -5.91 -13.60 10.19
CA GLU A 143 -5.88 -14.75 11.12
C GLU A 143 -6.38 -14.35 12.51
N PHE A 144 -5.96 -13.19 13.01
CA PHE A 144 -6.42 -12.65 14.29
C PHE A 144 -7.93 -12.39 14.27
N SER A 145 -8.43 -11.75 13.21
CA SER A 145 -9.86 -11.46 13.06
C SER A 145 -10.68 -12.74 13.02
N TRP A 146 -10.22 -13.75 12.27
CA TRP A 146 -10.91 -15.04 12.14
C TRP A 146 -10.96 -15.83 13.46
N ASN A 147 -9.82 -15.96 14.16
CA ASN A 147 -9.71 -16.78 15.38
C ASN A 147 -10.38 -16.17 16.62
N HIS A 148 -10.72 -14.88 16.61
CA HIS A 148 -11.38 -14.21 17.74
C HIS A 148 -12.86 -13.90 17.47
N LEU A 149 -13.41 -14.31 16.32
CA LEU A 149 -14.79 -14.03 15.90
C LEU A 149 -15.60 -15.29 15.53
N VAL A 150 -14.95 -16.43 15.24
CA VAL A 150 -15.56 -17.76 15.03
C VAL A 150 -15.33 -18.66 16.23
#